data_AF-A0A103XQK7-F1
#
_entry.id   AF-A0A103XQK7-F1
#
_cell.length_a   1.000
_cell.length_b   1.000
_cell.length_c   1.000
_cell.angle_alpha   90.00
_cell.angle_beta   90.00
_cell.angle_gamma   90.00
#
_symmetry.space_group_name_H-M   'P 1'
#
loop_
_entity.id
_entity.type
_entity.pdbx_description
1 polymer ?
#
loop_
_entity_poly.entity_id
_entity_poly.type
_entity_poly.pdbx_seq_one_letter_code
_entity_poly.pdbx_strand_id
1 'polypeptide(L)'
;MGVFTLGCRCSGSEWSVKQLKGDLEASADSSYTLQRKLVHVAFSSDSSGGVQSTFSYVLPDSAVFQGSWCNKDLSSMPCSSISSFREKNKLSLQSRKQYNLVAICKPKQEMDVKLLSGCFNRPKRIPISFRRRSSCSLTPCQAKREDSEGTLSSESIVLDEQTLEQELQIAIQEENYAQAAKIRDSLKLLHEDSKTAVLAANSRFYNSFRNGDLAAMQELWSKSENVCVVHPGVSGISGYELVMGSWEFVWADYEFPLSIEVKDVQVHVRGDMGYATCVEMVRTAGKSWGRQFATNVFEKIDGRWFICVHHASHVDL
;
A
#
# COMPACT_ATOMS: atom_id res chain seq x y z
N MET A 1 25.56 -8.64 -21.77
CA MET A 1 25.02 -9.10 -20.48
C MET A 1 25.87 -10.25 -20.00
N GLY A 2 26.41 -10.14 -18.78
CA GLY A 2 26.98 -11.28 -18.06
C GLY A 2 25.96 -11.80 -17.07
N VAL A 3 25.90 -13.12 -16.89
CA VAL A 3 25.15 -13.77 -15.81
C VAL A 3 26.11 -14.72 -15.10
N PHE A 4 26.18 -14.64 -13.77
CA PHE A 4 26.97 -15.54 -12.96
C PHE A 4 26.09 -16.20 -11.90
N THR A 5 26.29 -17.50 -11.69
CA THR A 5 25.53 -18.32 -10.75
C THR A 5 26.50 -18.89 -9.72
N LEU A 6 26.18 -18.73 -8.44
CA LEU A 6 27.02 -19.13 -7.31
C LEU A 6 26.22 -20.01 -6.34
N GLY A 7 26.79 -21.15 -5.97
CA GLY A 7 26.28 -22.00 -4.90
C GLY A 7 26.69 -21.44 -3.54
N CYS A 8 25.70 -21.13 -2.70
CA CYS A 8 25.86 -20.67 -1.33
C CYS A 8 25.51 -21.81 -0.38
N ARG A 9 26.29 -22.01 0.69
CA ARG A 9 26.05 -23.03 1.72
C ARG A 9 26.16 -22.42 3.12
N CYS A 10 25.20 -22.75 3.97
CA CYS A 10 25.24 -22.52 5.41
C CYS A 10 25.99 -23.66 6.11
N SER A 11 26.87 -23.32 7.06
CA SER A 11 27.48 -24.26 7.98
C SER A 11 27.30 -23.71 9.40
N GLY A 12 26.43 -24.33 10.19
CA GLY A 12 25.99 -23.78 11.47
C GLY A 12 25.25 -22.45 11.29
N SER A 13 25.86 -21.35 11.74
CA SER A 13 25.33 -19.98 11.62
C SER A 13 26.03 -19.13 10.56
N GLU A 14 26.97 -19.69 9.78
CA GLU A 14 27.72 -18.94 8.77
C GLU A 14 27.35 -19.38 7.35
N TRP A 15 26.95 -18.42 6.51
CA TRP A 15 26.73 -18.59 5.08
C TRP A 15 28.02 -18.29 4.32
N SER A 16 28.40 -19.20 3.41
CA SER A 16 29.60 -19.10 2.58
C SER A 16 29.26 -19.31 1.10
N VAL A 17 30.09 -18.74 0.23
CA VAL A 17 29.98 -18.87 -1.22
C VAL A 17 31.38 -18.96 -1.82
N LYS A 18 31.57 -19.90 -2.76
CA LYS A 18 32.84 -20.10 -3.46
C LYS A 18 32.59 -20.42 -4.93
N GLN A 19 33.19 -19.66 -5.83
CA GLN A 19 33.02 -19.86 -7.26
C GLN A 19 33.79 -21.10 -7.73
N LEU A 20 33.15 -21.97 -8.51
CA LEU A 20 33.75 -23.22 -9.03
C LEU A 20 34.93 -22.99 -9.99
N LYS A 21 34.99 -21.81 -10.63
CA LYS A 21 36.11 -21.30 -11.43
C LYS A 21 36.20 -19.78 -11.25
N GLY A 22 37.07 -19.33 -10.35
CA GLY A 22 37.31 -17.92 -10.05
C GLY A 22 37.72 -17.71 -8.59
N ASP A 23 38.26 -16.54 -8.28
CA ASP A 23 38.79 -16.19 -6.95
C ASP A 23 37.73 -15.58 -6.01
N LEU A 24 36.44 -15.65 -6.39
CA LEU A 24 35.34 -15.11 -5.60
C LEU A 24 34.97 -16.05 -4.46
N GLU A 25 35.38 -15.67 -3.25
CA GLU A 25 35.03 -16.33 -1.99
C GLU A 25 34.54 -15.27 -0.98
N ALA A 26 33.41 -15.54 -0.33
CA ALA A 26 32.85 -14.67 0.70
C ALA A 26 32.09 -15.47 1.76
N SER A 27 32.05 -14.96 2.99
CA SER A 27 31.20 -15.49 4.05
C SER A 27 30.49 -14.40 4.84
N ALA A 28 29.41 -14.75 5.54
CA ALA A 28 28.68 -13.87 6.44
C ALA A 28 27.81 -14.62 7.46
N ASP A 29 27.42 -13.91 8.51
CA ASP A 29 26.51 -14.33 9.58
C ASP A 29 25.05 -14.55 9.13
N SER A 30 24.66 -14.06 7.96
CA SER A 30 23.31 -14.26 7.41
C SER A 30 23.33 -14.27 5.88
N SER A 31 22.29 -14.88 5.29
CA SER A 31 22.04 -14.84 3.85
C SER A 31 21.88 -13.41 3.32
N TYR A 32 21.23 -12.52 4.08
CA TYR A 32 21.09 -11.11 3.74
C TYR A 32 22.44 -10.39 3.66
N THR A 33 23.30 -10.56 4.69
CA THR A 33 24.65 -10.00 4.70
C THR A 33 25.49 -10.54 3.53
N LEU A 34 25.38 -11.85 3.24
CA LEU A 34 26.10 -12.49 2.14
C LEU A 34 25.64 -11.96 0.77
N GLN A 35 24.32 -11.84 0.55
CA GLN A 35 23.74 -11.30 -0.68
C GLN A 35 24.22 -9.86 -0.93
N ARG A 36 24.21 -9.01 0.09
CA ARG A 36 24.70 -7.62 0.00
C ARG A 36 26.19 -7.55 -0.33
N LYS A 37 27.03 -8.41 0.28
CA LYS A 37 28.45 -8.53 -0.07
C LYS A 37 28.64 -8.95 -1.53
N LEU A 38 27.91 -9.95 -2.01
CA LEU A 38 27.99 -10.43 -3.40
C LEU A 38 27.60 -9.36 -4.42
N VAL A 39 26.50 -8.62 -4.19
CA VAL A 39 26.10 -7.50 -5.05
C VAL A 39 27.16 -6.40 -5.06
N HIS A 40 27.75 -6.07 -3.90
CA HIS A 40 28.82 -5.06 -3.82
C HIS A 40 30.08 -5.48 -4.58
N VAL A 41 30.50 -6.74 -4.50
CA VAL A 41 31.67 -7.24 -5.25
C VAL A 41 31.39 -7.25 -6.75
N ALA A 42 30.18 -7.65 -7.18
CA ALA A 42 29.77 -7.60 -8.58
C ALA A 42 29.80 -6.15 -9.12
N PHE A 43 29.25 -5.19 -8.36
CA PHE A 43 29.29 -3.77 -8.71
C PHE A 43 30.71 -3.18 -8.70
N SER A 44 31.58 -3.64 -7.79
CA SER A 44 33.00 -3.24 -7.77
C SER A 44 33.81 -3.81 -8.95
N SER A 45 33.28 -4.82 -9.64
CA SER A 45 33.93 -5.49 -10.77
C SER A 45 33.52 -4.92 -12.13
N ASP A 46 32.41 -4.19 -12.21
CA ASP A 46 31.91 -3.52 -13.42
C ASP A 46 31.47 -2.08 -13.09
N SER A 47 32.31 -1.11 -13.45
CA SER A 47 32.14 0.30 -13.10
C SER A 47 31.03 1.05 -13.86
N SER A 48 30.16 0.36 -14.61
CA SER A 48 29.27 1.02 -15.59
C SER A 48 27.81 0.55 -15.62
N GLY A 49 27.44 -0.51 -14.90
CA GLY A 49 26.10 -1.12 -14.98
C GLY A 49 25.36 -1.23 -13.64
N GLY A 50 24.02 -1.23 -13.71
CA GLY A 50 23.18 -1.70 -12.61
C GLY A 50 23.27 -3.22 -12.46
N VAL A 51 23.39 -3.71 -11.22
CA VAL A 51 23.44 -5.15 -10.90
C VAL A 51 22.06 -5.60 -10.44
N GLN A 52 21.48 -6.58 -11.15
CA GLN A 52 20.28 -7.30 -10.72
C GLN A 52 20.71 -8.62 -10.08
N SER A 53 20.06 -9.03 -8.98
CA SER A 53 20.39 -10.28 -8.29
C SER A 53 19.19 -10.99 -7.70
N THR A 54 19.19 -12.31 -7.78
CA THR A 54 18.22 -13.20 -7.12
C THR A 54 18.96 -14.14 -6.16
N PHE A 55 18.39 -14.40 -4.99
CA PHE A 55 18.89 -15.37 -4.02
C PHE A 55 17.78 -16.38 -3.72
N SER A 56 17.95 -17.63 -4.15
CA SER A 56 16.92 -18.67 -4.08
C SER A 56 17.40 -19.82 -3.20
N TYR A 57 16.66 -20.13 -2.14
CA TYR A 57 16.91 -21.32 -1.32
C TYR A 57 16.61 -22.60 -2.12
N VAL A 58 17.49 -23.60 -2.01
CA VAL A 58 17.34 -24.95 -2.58
C VAL A 58 17.12 -25.97 -1.48
N LEU A 59 17.78 -25.78 -0.33
CA LEU A 59 17.60 -26.51 0.93
C LEU A 59 17.71 -25.50 2.10
N PRO A 60 17.34 -25.87 3.34
CA PRO A 60 17.52 -25.00 4.50
C PRO A 60 18.96 -24.51 4.72
N ASP A 61 19.95 -25.30 4.27
CA ASP A 61 21.38 -25.04 4.38
C ASP A 61 22.04 -24.63 3.05
N SER A 62 21.29 -24.52 1.94
CA SER A 62 21.86 -24.37 0.60
C SER A 62 21.02 -23.45 -0.27
N ALA A 63 21.65 -22.49 -0.94
CA ALA A 63 20.98 -21.52 -1.79
C ALA A 63 21.79 -21.24 -3.07
N VAL A 64 21.13 -20.67 -4.07
CA VAL A 64 21.74 -20.23 -5.33
C VAL A 64 21.59 -18.73 -5.45
N PHE A 65 22.72 -18.03 -5.59
CA PHE A 65 22.75 -16.62 -5.95
C PHE A 65 22.95 -16.51 -7.47
N GLN A 66 22.10 -15.75 -8.14
CA GLN A 66 22.27 -15.39 -9.54
C GLN A 66 22.41 -13.88 -9.65
N GLY A 67 23.52 -13.41 -10.20
CA GLY A 67 23.74 -12.00 -10.51
C GLY A 67 23.80 -11.78 -12.01
N SER A 68 23.24 -10.67 -12.48
CA SER A 68 23.37 -10.21 -13.86
C SER A 68 23.74 -8.73 -13.92
N TRP A 69 24.51 -8.37 -14.94
CA TRP A 69 24.84 -6.98 -15.25
C TRP A 69 24.56 -6.66 -16.72
N CYS A 70 24.06 -5.46 -16.93
CA CYS A 70 23.64 -4.97 -18.23
C CYS A 70 24.50 -3.77 -18.63
N ASN A 71 25.52 -4.00 -19.46
CA ASN A 71 26.18 -2.93 -20.20
C ASN A 71 25.17 -2.30 -21.15
N LYS A 72 24.65 -1.15 -20.73
CA LYS A 72 23.96 -0.20 -21.60
C LYS A 72 24.71 1.11 -21.51
N ASP A 73 25.43 1.45 -22.58
CA ASP A 73 25.85 2.82 -22.81
C ASP A 73 24.61 3.73 -22.73
N LEU A 74 24.55 4.56 -21.68
CA LEU A 74 23.48 5.53 -21.46
C LEU A 74 23.69 6.74 -22.36
N SER A 75 23.58 6.52 -23.67
CA SER A 75 23.70 7.53 -24.73
C SER A 75 22.47 7.60 -25.64
N SER A 76 21.26 7.42 -25.08
CA SER A 76 20.02 7.92 -25.69
C SER A 76 18.80 7.84 -24.75
N MET A 77 18.67 8.80 -23.83
CA MET A 77 17.35 9.27 -23.38
C MET A 77 17.36 10.81 -23.26
N PRO A 78 16.28 11.50 -23.67
CA PRO A 78 16.20 12.95 -23.56
C PRO A 78 16.10 13.38 -22.10
N CYS A 79 16.93 14.35 -21.71
CA CYS A 79 16.91 14.90 -20.36
C CYS A 79 15.62 15.65 -20.06
N SER A 80 15.04 15.35 -18.90
CA SER A 80 14.68 16.40 -17.94
C SER A 80 15.10 15.95 -16.54
N SER A 81 15.55 16.91 -15.71
CA SER A 81 15.89 16.70 -14.29
C SER A 81 17.16 15.88 -13.96
N ILE A 82 18.31 16.25 -14.52
CA ILE A 82 19.59 16.14 -13.78
C ILE A 82 19.94 17.53 -13.25
N SER A 83 19.74 17.74 -11.95
CA SER A 83 20.33 18.87 -11.24
C SER A 83 21.80 18.57 -10.92
N SER A 84 22.66 19.54 -11.20
CA SER A 84 24.11 19.39 -11.12
C SER A 84 24.62 19.16 -9.70
N PHE A 85 25.51 18.19 -9.52
CA PHE A 85 26.61 18.31 -8.55
C PHE A 85 27.93 17.86 -9.19
N ARG A 86 28.77 18.83 -9.53
CA ARG A 86 30.11 18.62 -10.08
C ARG A 86 31.13 19.33 -9.20
N GLU A 87 31.44 18.77 -8.04
CA GLU A 87 32.59 19.20 -7.26
C GLU A 87 33.78 18.28 -7.48
N LYS A 88 34.84 18.84 -8.08
CA LYS A 88 36.19 18.29 -7.98
C LYS A 88 36.78 18.80 -6.69
N ASN A 89 37.25 17.92 -5.81
CA ASN A 89 38.48 18.21 -5.05
C ASN A 89 39.22 16.93 -4.68
N LYS A 90 40.54 17.05 -4.57
CA LYS A 90 41.48 15.97 -4.23
C LYS A 90 41.86 16.05 -2.74
N LEU A 91 42.37 14.92 -2.25
CA LEU A 91 43.31 14.71 -1.13
C LEU A 91 42.78 14.50 0.31
N SER A 92 43.49 13.56 0.95
CA SER A 92 43.75 13.29 2.38
C SER A 92 42.60 12.99 3.36
N LEU A 93 42.51 11.70 3.72
CA LEU A 93 42.85 11.15 5.06
C LEU A 93 42.43 11.89 6.36
N GLN A 94 41.89 11.09 7.28
CA GLN A 94 41.81 11.22 8.76
C GLN A 94 40.57 11.85 9.45
N SER A 95 39.72 10.93 9.93
CA SER A 95 39.27 10.80 11.33
C SER A 95 38.05 11.55 11.90
N ARG A 96 37.16 10.73 12.49
CA ARG A 96 36.49 10.84 13.81
C ARG A 96 35.51 11.98 14.16
N LYS A 97 34.43 11.53 14.84
CA LYS A 97 33.48 12.21 15.77
C LYS A 97 32.29 13.01 15.18
N GLN A 98 31.20 12.27 14.95
CA GLN A 98 29.94 12.37 15.71
C GLN A 98 29.60 13.70 16.44
N TYR A 99 28.53 14.38 16.00
CA TYR A 99 27.72 15.31 16.81
C TYR A 99 26.25 15.21 16.40
N ASN A 100 25.33 15.30 17.37
CA ASN A 100 23.90 15.47 17.12
C ASN A 100 23.61 16.91 16.67
N LEU A 101 22.64 17.12 15.78
CA LEU A 101 22.00 18.44 15.65
C LEU A 101 20.49 18.31 15.46
N VAL A 102 19.76 18.92 16.40
CA VAL A 102 18.31 19.18 16.33
C VAL A 102 18.11 20.43 15.46
N ALA A 103 17.15 20.39 14.53
CA ALA A 103 16.74 21.55 13.75
C ALA A 103 15.37 22.06 14.23
N ILE A 104 15.35 23.28 14.77
CA ILE A 104 14.15 23.96 15.28
C ILE A 104 13.42 24.64 14.12
N CYS A 105 12.10 24.44 14.02
CA CYS A 105 11.27 25.06 13.00
C CYS A 105 10.54 26.30 13.55
N LYS A 106 10.69 27.48 12.93
CA LYS A 106 9.81 28.65 13.08
C LYS A 106 9.72 29.49 11.78
N PRO A 107 8.64 30.27 11.56
CA PRO A 107 8.07 30.43 10.22
C PRO A 107 7.93 31.89 9.71
N LYS A 108 7.32 31.99 8.51
CA LYS A 108 6.79 33.16 7.76
C LYS A 108 7.72 33.83 6.74
N GLN A 109 7.27 33.80 5.47
CA GLN A 109 6.97 35.04 4.75
C GLN A 109 5.89 34.80 3.67
N GLU A 110 5.00 35.77 3.51
CA GLU A 110 3.99 35.80 2.44
C GLU A 110 4.66 36.11 1.10
N MET A 111 4.09 35.62 -0.01
CA MET A 111 4.37 36.20 -1.32
C MET A 111 3.09 36.44 -2.13
N ASP A 112 2.98 37.71 -2.52
CA ASP A 112 1.89 38.41 -3.17
C ASP A 112 1.49 37.82 -4.54
N VAL A 113 0.19 37.58 -4.76
CA VAL A 113 -0.35 37.10 -6.05
C VAL A 113 -0.85 38.30 -6.85
N LYS A 114 -0.07 38.73 -7.84
CA LYS A 114 -0.46 39.79 -8.77
C LYS A 114 -1.60 39.33 -9.68
N LEU A 115 -2.80 39.90 -9.47
CA LEU A 115 -3.87 39.84 -10.47
C LEU A 115 -3.42 40.53 -11.78
N LEU A 116 -3.73 39.89 -12.90
CA LEU A 116 -3.84 40.56 -14.20
C LEU A 116 -5.30 40.51 -14.65
N SER A 117 -5.79 41.65 -15.14
CA SER A 117 -7.20 41.95 -15.36
C SER A 117 -7.61 41.91 -16.84
N GLY A 118 -8.83 41.44 -17.12
CA GLY A 118 -9.56 41.68 -18.37
C GLY A 118 -10.21 40.40 -18.93
N CYS A 119 -11.43 40.41 -19.49
CA CYS A 119 -12.43 41.47 -19.59
C CYS A 119 -13.86 40.86 -19.59
N PHE A 120 -14.87 41.69 -19.30
CA PHE A 120 -16.28 41.30 -19.24
C PHE A 120 -16.86 40.85 -20.58
N ASN A 121 -17.82 39.90 -20.56
CA ASN A 121 -19.17 40.13 -21.11
C ASN A 121 -20.21 39.08 -20.66
N ARG A 122 -21.35 39.56 -20.16
CA ARG A 122 -22.66 38.86 -20.04
C ARG A 122 -23.67 39.71 -20.83
N PRO A 123 -24.70 39.15 -21.49
CA PRO A 123 -26.02 38.98 -20.85
C PRO A 123 -26.81 37.75 -21.43
N LYS A 124 -28.09 37.43 -21.15
CA LYS A 124 -29.21 37.99 -20.35
C LYS A 124 -29.81 36.87 -19.44
N ARG A 125 -30.87 37.18 -18.68
CA ARG A 125 -31.87 36.24 -18.12
C ARG A 125 -33.26 36.62 -18.66
N ILE A 126 -34.16 35.66 -18.87
CA ILE A 126 -35.64 35.81 -18.86
C ILE A 126 -36.23 34.55 -18.18
N PRO A 127 -37.33 34.63 -17.37
CA PRO A 127 -37.68 33.61 -16.38
C PRO A 127 -38.87 32.70 -16.79
N ILE A 128 -39.04 31.60 -16.06
CA ILE A 128 -40.29 30.79 -16.02
C ILE A 128 -40.70 30.62 -14.56
N SER A 129 -42.01 30.62 -14.28
CA SER A 129 -42.59 30.73 -12.94
C SER A 129 -43.75 29.76 -12.69
N PHE A 130 -44.01 29.48 -11.40
CA PHE A 130 -45.10 28.65 -10.85
C PHE A 130 -45.02 27.13 -11.16
N ARG A 131 -45.47 26.23 -10.27
CA ARG A 131 -46.57 26.38 -9.30
C ARG A 131 -46.40 25.49 -8.04
N ARG A 132 -46.87 25.98 -6.88
CA ARG A 132 -47.02 25.21 -5.63
C ARG A 132 -48.21 24.24 -5.67
N ARG A 133 -48.03 23.04 -5.10
CA ARG A 133 -48.99 22.17 -4.38
C ARG A 133 -48.15 21.25 -3.46
N SER A 134 -48.62 20.70 -2.35
CA SER A 134 -49.61 21.10 -1.33
C SER A 134 -49.34 20.24 -0.10
N SER A 135 -49.67 20.72 1.10
CA SER A 135 -49.35 20.07 2.38
C SER A 135 -50.03 18.71 2.59
N CYS A 136 -49.27 17.73 3.09
CA CYS A 136 -49.80 16.63 3.90
C CYS A 136 -49.02 16.59 5.22
N SER A 137 -49.70 16.92 6.32
CA SER A 137 -49.17 16.82 7.68
C SER A 137 -49.49 15.45 8.27
N LEU A 138 -48.48 14.74 8.77
CA LEU A 138 -48.67 13.60 9.66
C LEU A 138 -47.92 13.86 10.97
N THR A 139 -48.64 13.76 12.08
CA THR A 139 -48.15 14.03 13.43
C THR A 139 -47.24 12.90 13.95
N PRO A 140 -46.30 13.18 14.88
CA PRO A 140 -45.38 12.17 15.38
C PRO A 140 -46.05 11.24 16.38
N CYS A 141 -45.95 9.93 16.16
CA CYS A 141 -46.29 8.94 17.18
C CYS A 141 -45.15 8.90 18.22
N GLN A 142 -45.44 9.28 19.46
CA GLN A 142 -44.50 9.11 20.56
C GLN A 142 -44.39 7.63 20.94
N ALA A 143 -43.21 7.04 20.73
CA ALA A 143 -42.82 5.78 21.34
C ALA A 143 -41.63 6.06 22.27
N LYS A 144 -41.84 5.98 23.59
CA LYS A 144 -40.72 5.93 24.54
C LYS A 144 -40.00 4.59 24.33
N ARG A 145 -38.71 4.65 24.04
CA ARG A 145 -37.77 3.58 24.37
C ARG A 145 -36.64 4.19 25.18
N GLU A 146 -36.12 3.40 26.11
CA GLU A 146 -35.11 3.84 27.06
C GLU A 146 -33.76 3.89 26.36
N ASP A 147 -33.08 5.03 26.46
CA ASP A 147 -31.74 5.22 25.92
C ASP A 147 -30.72 4.48 26.79
N SER A 148 -30.57 3.18 26.51
CA SER A 148 -29.35 2.45 26.89
C SER A 148 -28.26 2.78 25.88
N GLU A 149 -27.57 3.91 26.08
CA GLU A 149 -26.32 4.23 25.39
C GLU A 149 -25.22 3.22 25.80
N GLY A 150 -25.26 2.04 25.18
CA GLY A 150 -24.13 1.12 25.15
C GLY A 150 -23.23 1.46 23.98
N THR A 151 -22.16 2.23 24.24
CA THR A 151 -21.05 2.38 23.29
C THR A 151 -20.46 0.99 23.04
N LEU A 152 -20.83 0.38 21.91
CA LEU A 152 -20.44 -0.98 21.58
C LEU A 152 -18.99 -0.97 21.05
N SER A 153 -18.05 -0.92 22.01
CA SER A 153 -16.60 -0.85 21.84
C SER A 153 -16.10 -1.85 20.79
N SER A 154 -15.10 -1.46 19.99
CA SER A 154 -14.43 -2.35 19.02
C SER A 154 -13.86 -3.61 19.68
N GLU A 155 -13.55 -3.57 20.99
CA GLU A 155 -13.16 -4.75 21.77
C GLU A 155 -14.21 -5.86 21.71
N SER A 156 -15.50 -5.53 21.64
CA SER A 156 -16.60 -6.49 21.75
C SER A 156 -16.74 -7.46 20.58
N ILE A 157 -16.05 -7.25 19.45
CA ILE A 157 -16.16 -8.11 18.25
C ILE A 157 -14.95 -9.03 18.08
N VAL A 158 -13.73 -8.56 18.37
CA VAL A 158 -12.56 -9.44 18.46
C VAL A 158 -12.75 -10.46 19.58
N LEU A 159 -13.35 -10.03 20.69
CA LEU A 159 -13.77 -10.93 21.76
C LEU A 159 -14.78 -11.96 21.27
N ASP A 160 -15.74 -11.62 20.40
CA ASP A 160 -16.75 -12.57 19.89
C ASP A 160 -16.13 -13.70 19.03
N GLU A 161 -15.31 -13.38 18.02
CA GLU A 161 -14.64 -14.42 17.20
C GLU A 161 -13.71 -15.30 18.05
N GLN A 162 -12.90 -14.69 18.93
CA GLN A 162 -11.96 -15.45 19.78
C GLN A 162 -12.67 -16.26 20.87
N THR A 163 -13.75 -15.75 21.45
CA THR A 163 -14.58 -16.50 22.40
C THR A 163 -15.24 -17.69 21.71
N LEU A 164 -15.82 -17.51 20.51
CA LEU A 164 -16.38 -18.61 19.75
C LEU A 164 -15.32 -19.64 19.32
N GLU A 165 -14.09 -19.23 18.95
CA GLU A 165 -12.98 -20.16 18.71
C GLU A 165 -12.62 -20.95 19.98
N GLN A 166 -12.60 -20.32 21.16
CA GLN A 166 -12.33 -20.98 22.45
C GLN A 166 -13.46 -21.92 22.88
N GLU A 167 -14.72 -21.49 22.81
CA GLU A 167 -15.89 -22.30 23.11
C GLU A 167 -15.98 -23.52 22.18
N LEU A 168 -15.55 -23.41 20.92
CA LEU A 168 -15.44 -24.53 20.00
C LEU A 168 -14.42 -25.57 20.51
N GLN A 169 -13.25 -25.14 20.97
CA GLN A 169 -12.24 -26.06 21.53
C GLN A 169 -12.75 -26.73 22.81
N ILE A 170 -13.42 -25.98 23.70
CA ILE A 170 -14.03 -26.52 24.93
C ILE A 170 -15.08 -27.57 24.58
N ALA A 171 -16.02 -27.25 23.67
CA ALA A 171 -17.06 -28.18 23.25
C ALA A 171 -16.52 -29.44 22.56
N ILE A 172 -15.40 -29.36 21.86
CA ILE A 172 -14.69 -30.53 21.31
C ILE A 172 -14.05 -31.36 22.43
N GLN A 173 -13.40 -30.71 23.40
CA GLN A 173 -12.73 -31.37 24.53
C GLN A 173 -13.72 -32.03 25.50
N GLU A 174 -14.94 -31.52 25.60
CA GLU A 174 -16.07 -32.09 26.36
C GLU A 174 -16.87 -33.14 25.56
N GLU A 175 -16.44 -33.48 24.33
CA GLU A 175 -17.15 -34.38 23.38
C GLU A 175 -18.59 -33.92 23.03
N ASN A 176 -18.92 -32.65 23.28
CA ASN A 176 -20.20 -32.03 22.98
C ASN A 176 -20.27 -31.58 21.52
N TYR A 177 -20.24 -32.56 20.61
CA TYR A 177 -20.24 -32.33 19.17
C TYR A 177 -21.47 -31.56 18.66
N ALA A 178 -22.60 -31.63 19.36
CA ALA A 178 -23.81 -30.87 19.03
C ALA A 178 -23.64 -29.36 19.27
N GLN A 179 -22.93 -28.95 20.32
CA GLN A 179 -22.55 -27.57 20.56
C GLN A 179 -21.43 -27.13 19.61
N ALA A 180 -20.39 -27.95 19.44
CA ALA A 180 -19.29 -27.68 18.52
C ALA A 180 -19.77 -27.42 17.08
N ALA A 181 -20.76 -28.17 16.60
CA ALA A 181 -21.36 -27.96 15.28
C ALA A 181 -22.06 -26.58 15.16
N LYS A 182 -22.81 -26.15 16.17
CA LYS A 182 -23.46 -24.83 16.20
C LYS A 182 -22.44 -23.71 16.18
N ILE A 183 -21.41 -23.80 17.02
CA ILE A 183 -20.37 -22.76 17.12
C ILE A 183 -19.59 -22.65 15.80
N ARG A 184 -19.21 -23.78 15.19
CA ARG A 184 -18.58 -23.82 13.86
C ARG A 184 -19.43 -23.12 12.80
N ASP A 185 -20.74 -23.36 12.79
CA ASP A 185 -21.63 -22.78 11.79
C ASP A 185 -21.84 -21.27 12.03
N SER A 186 -21.86 -20.82 13.29
CA SER A 186 -21.83 -19.40 13.66
C SER A 186 -20.52 -18.70 13.25
N LEU A 187 -19.36 -19.27 13.57
CA LEU A 187 -18.04 -18.77 13.14
C LEU A 187 -17.96 -18.66 11.62
N LYS A 188 -18.46 -19.66 10.90
CA LYS A 188 -18.50 -19.63 9.43
C LYS A 188 -19.35 -18.48 8.91
N LEU A 189 -20.51 -18.22 9.51
CA LEU A 189 -21.37 -17.09 9.13
C LEU A 189 -20.67 -15.75 9.37
N LEU A 190 -20.13 -15.52 10.56
CA LEU A 190 -19.40 -14.29 10.92
C LEU A 190 -18.21 -14.03 9.98
N HIS A 191 -17.51 -15.09 9.58
CA HIS A 191 -16.37 -15.01 8.67
C HIS A 191 -16.79 -14.64 7.24
N GLU A 192 -17.87 -15.22 6.70
CA GLU A 192 -18.37 -14.88 5.37
C GLU A 192 -19.03 -13.48 5.32
N ASP A 193 -19.73 -13.06 6.39
CA ASP A 193 -20.25 -11.70 6.52
C ASP A 193 -19.10 -10.68 6.54
N SER A 194 -18.03 -10.96 7.28
CA SER A 194 -16.86 -10.09 7.38
C SER A 194 -16.08 -10.02 6.06
N LYS A 195 -15.88 -11.15 5.34
CA LYS A 195 -15.34 -11.16 3.98
C LYS A 195 -16.18 -10.33 3.03
N THR A 196 -17.51 -10.47 3.08
CA THR A 196 -18.45 -9.73 2.23
C THR A 196 -18.35 -8.23 2.50
N ALA A 197 -18.21 -7.82 3.76
CA ALA A 197 -18.02 -6.43 4.14
C ALA A 197 -16.68 -5.83 3.65
N VAL A 198 -15.58 -6.59 3.73
CA VAL A 198 -14.26 -6.20 3.18
C VAL A 198 -14.30 -6.13 1.65
N LEU A 199 -14.91 -7.10 0.97
CA LEU A 199 -15.10 -7.07 -0.48
C LEU A 199 -15.92 -5.85 -0.92
N ALA A 200 -16.96 -5.49 -0.17
CA ALA A 200 -17.75 -4.28 -0.40
C ALA A 200 -16.94 -3.00 -0.17
N ALA A 201 -16.06 -2.95 0.84
CA ALA A 201 -15.15 -1.82 1.06
C ALA A 201 -14.16 -1.66 -0.10
N ASN A 202 -13.55 -2.76 -0.56
CA ASN A 202 -12.67 -2.80 -1.72
C ASN A 202 -13.39 -2.33 -3.01
N SER A 203 -14.65 -2.74 -3.21
CA SER A 203 -15.47 -2.29 -4.34
C SER A 203 -15.75 -0.77 -4.29
N ARG A 204 -16.05 -0.22 -3.10
CA ARG A 204 -16.23 1.23 -2.90
C ARG A 204 -14.94 1.99 -3.22
N PHE A 205 -13.77 1.53 -2.75
CA PHE A 205 -12.46 2.12 -3.04
C PHE A 205 -12.22 2.27 -4.54
N TYR A 206 -12.36 1.18 -5.31
CA TYR A 206 -12.17 1.23 -6.76
C TYR A 206 -13.25 2.02 -7.50
N ASN A 207 -14.46 2.14 -6.96
CA ASN A 207 -15.47 3.03 -7.53
C ASN A 207 -15.13 4.51 -7.31
N SER A 208 -14.69 4.89 -6.10
CA SER A 208 -14.23 6.26 -5.81
C SER A 208 -13.02 6.63 -6.68
N PHE A 209 -12.04 5.71 -6.81
CA PHE A 209 -10.89 5.90 -7.70
C PHE A 209 -11.31 6.04 -9.17
N ARG A 210 -12.21 5.19 -9.68
CA ARG A 210 -12.68 5.27 -11.07
C ARG A 210 -13.33 6.62 -11.39
N ASN A 211 -14.06 7.21 -10.44
CA ASN A 211 -14.88 8.40 -10.66
C ASN A 211 -14.23 9.70 -10.19
N GLY A 212 -13.08 9.66 -9.50
CA GLY A 212 -12.44 10.84 -8.91
C GLY A 212 -13.19 11.41 -7.71
N ASP A 213 -13.92 10.56 -6.97
CA ASP A 213 -14.72 10.99 -5.82
C ASP A 213 -13.85 11.08 -4.55
N LEU A 214 -13.34 12.28 -4.29
CA LEU A 214 -12.39 12.52 -3.21
C LEU A 214 -13.05 12.45 -1.83
N ALA A 215 -14.31 12.90 -1.74
CA ALA A 215 -15.09 12.82 -0.51
C ALA A 215 -15.32 11.34 -0.13
N ALA A 216 -15.76 10.53 -1.09
CA ALA A 216 -15.92 9.09 -0.86
C ALA A 216 -14.59 8.39 -0.59
N MET A 217 -13.47 8.82 -1.20
CA MET A 217 -12.14 8.29 -0.86
C MET A 217 -11.75 8.63 0.59
N GLN A 218 -11.88 9.89 1.00
CA GLN A 218 -11.60 10.35 2.38
C GLN A 218 -12.45 9.65 3.45
N GLU A 219 -13.69 9.24 3.12
CA GLU A 219 -14.55 8.47 4.02
C GLU A 219 -14.16 6.99 4.15
N LEU A 220 -13.49 6.42 3.15
CA LEU A 220 -13.07 5.01 3.13
C LEU A 220 -11.77 4.76 3.88
N TRP A 221 -10.87 5.74 3.94
CA TRP A 221 -9.59 5.62 4.64
C TRP A 221 -9.74 5.79 6.15
N SER A 222 -8.99 5.00 6.90
CA SER A 222 -8.83 5.18 8.34
C SER A 222 -8.11 6.48 8.64
N LYS A 223 -8.55 7.22 9.67
CA LYS A 223 -8.03 8.55 10.04
C LYS A 223 -6.87 8.46 11.05
N SER A 224 -6.07 7.41 10.91
CA SER A 224 -4.95 7.06 11.79
C SER A 224 -3.62 7.55 11.21
N GLU A 225 -2.63 7.81 12.06
CA GLU A 225 -1.24 8.06 11.62
C GLU A 225 -0.58 6.80 11.04
N ASN A 226 -1.12 5.62 11.34
CA ASN A 226 -0.56 4.33 10.90
C ASN A 226 -0.97 3.93 9.48
N VAL A 227 -1.79 4.73 8.78
CA VAL A 227 -2.17 4.41 7.40
C VAL A 227 -1.02 4.63 6.42
N CYS A 228 -1.00 3.86 5.33
CA CYS A 228 0.08 3.88 4.36
C CYS A 228 -0.41 3.69 2.92
N VAL A 229 0.17 4.42 1.97
CA VAL A 229 -0.01 4.17 0.54
C VAL A 229 1.34 4.00 -0.17
N VAL A 230 1.43 2.99 -1.02
CA VAL A 230 2.53 2.80 -1.97
C VAL A 230 1.92 2.82 -3.37
N HIS A 231 2.04 3.96 -4.04
CA HIS A 231 1.69 4.07 -5.45
C HIS A 231 2.76 3.37 -6.32
N PRO A 232 2.44 2.90 -7.53
CA PRO A 232 3.36 2.11 -8.34
C PRO A 232 4.67 2.85 -8.68
N GLY A 233 5.79 2.35 -8.16
CA GLY A 233 7.13 2.87 -8.47
C GLY A 233 7.64 4.01 -7.57
N VAL A 234 6.91 4.38 -6.51
CA VAL A 234 7.38 5.36 -5.50
C VAL A 234 7.56 4.71 -4.12
N SER A 235 8.21 5.43 -3.20
CA SER A 235 8.29 5.04 -1.79
C SER A 235 6.94 5.16 -1.09
N GLY A 236 6.74 4.37 -0.02
CA GLY A 236 5.55 4.49 0.81
C GLY A 236 5.38 5.87 1.45
N ILE A 237 4.14 6.33 1.51
CA ILE A 237 3.68 7.57 2.11
C ILE A 237 2.79 7.16 3.30
N SER A 238 3.04 7.70 4.49
CA SER A 238 2.35 7.32 5.72
C SER A 238 1.72 8.52 6.44
N GLY A 239 0.65 8.27 7.20
CA GLY A 239 -0.15 9.28 7.88
C GLY A 239 -1.28 9.84 7.01
N TYR A 240 -2.49 9.93 7.56
CA TYR A 240 -3.73 10.19 6.80
C TYR A 240 -3.65 11.43 5.90
N GLU A 241 -3.18 12.57 6.41
CA GLU A 241 -3.08 13.83 5.65
C GLU A 241 -2.14 13.70 4.42
N LEU A 242 -1.01 13.00 4.58
CA LEU A 242 -0.06 12.77 3.48
C LEU A 242 -0.60 11.76 2.46
N VAL A 243 -1.31 10.73 2.91
CA VAL A 243 -2.00 9.77 2.02
C VAL A 243 -3.08 10.48 1.21
N MET A 244 -3.93 11.32 1.84
CA MET A 244 -4.97 12.08 1.12
C MET A 244 -4.37 13.07 0.12
N GLY A 245 -3.35 13.83 0.50
CA GLY A 245 -2.63 14.71 -0.42
C GLY A 245 -1.98 13.98 -1.60
N SER A 246 -1.58 12.72 -1.42
CA SER A 246 -1.08 11.89 -2.53
C SER A 246 -2.19 11.49 -3.52
N TRP A 247 -3.42 11.23 -3.04
CA TRP A 247 -4.57 10.94 -3.91
C TRP A 247 -5.01 12.17 -4.70
N GLU A 248 -5.04 13.34 -4.06
CA GLU A 248 -5.26 14.63 -4.73
C GLU A 248 -4.25 14.87 -5.86
N PHE A 249 -2.96 14.64 -5.58
CA PHE A 249 -1.89 14.78 -6.57
C PHE A 249 -2.04 13.79 -7.74
N VAL A 250 -2.26 12.50 -7.45
CA VAL A 250 -2.43 11.46 -8.48
C VAL A 250 -3.62 11.75 -9.39
N TRP A 251 -4.69 12.34 -8.87
CA TRP A 251 -5.89 12.66 -9.66
C TRP A 251 -5.81 13.98 -10.43
N ALA A 252 -4.93 14.91 -10.05
CA ALA A 252 -4.71 16.14 -10.80
C ALA A 252 -4.21 15.91 -12.24
N ASP A 253 -3.54 14.78 -12.48
CA ASP A 253 -2.99 14.37 -13.79
C ASP A 253 -4.01 13.62 -14.69
N TYR A 254 -5.26 13.44 -14.25
CA TYR A 254 -6.25 12.61 -14.96
C TYR A 254 -7.60 13.28 -15.26
N GLU A 255 -8.15 12.95 -16.43
CA GLU A 255 -9.56 13.18 -16.77
C GLU A 255 -10.41 11.98 -16.32
N PHE A 256 -11.57 12.26 -15.72
CA PHE A 256 -12.49 11.25 -15.18
C PHE A 256 -13.72 11.04 -16.07
N PRO A 257 -14.30 9.82 -16.08
CA PRO A 257 -13.92 8.64 -15.29
C PRO A 257 -12.73 7.88 -15.90
N LEU A 258 -11.88 7.32 -15.02
CA LEU A 258 -10.79 6.44 -15.41
C LEU A 258 -11.31 5.08 -15.90
N SER A 259 -10.56 4.43 -16.79
CA SER A 259 -10.83 3.05 -17.20
C SER A 259 -10.06 2.07 -16.32
N ILE A 260 -10.66 1.68 -15.19
CA ILE A 260 -10.10 0.72 -14.21
C ILE A 260 -10.94 -0.56 -14.16
N GLU A 261 -10.35 -1.68 -14.57
CA GLU A 261 -10.85 -3.04 -14.34
C GLU A 261 -10.06 -3.70 -13.20
N VAL A 262 -10.76 -4.41 -12.30
CA VAL A 262 -10.14 -5.12 -11.18
C VAL A 262 -10.42 -6.61 -11.36
N LYS A 263 -9.37 -7.44 -11.32
CA LYS A 263 -9.42 -8.88 -11.59
C LYS A 263 -8.77 -9.67 -10.46
N ASP A 264 -9.01 -10.97 -10.44
CA ASP A 264 -8.38 -11.93 -9.53
C ASP A 264 -8.49 -11.54 -8.04
N VAL A 265 -9.63 -10.95 -7.65
CA VAL A 265 -9.88 -10.47 -6.28
C VAL A 265 -9.97 -11.66 -5.31
N GLN A 266 -9.09 -11.70 -4.32
CA GLN A 266 -9.16 -12.64 -3.19
C GLN A 266 -9.24 -11.86 -1.88
N VAL A 267 -10.11 -12.29 -0.96
CA VAL A 267 -10.35 -11.60 0.32
C VAL A 267 -10.10 -12.56 1.48
N HIS A 268 -9.35 -12.07 2.46
CA HIS A 268 -9.00 -12.78 3.69
C HIS A 268 -9.33 -11.89 4.89
N VAL A 269 -9.82 -12.48 5.99
CA VAL A 269 -10.20 -11.76 7.21
C VAL A 269 -9.79 -12.57 8.43
N ARG A 270 -9.35 -11.90 9.50
CA ARG A 270 -9.04 -12.43 10.83
C ARG A 270 -9.36 -11.35 11.87
N GLY A 271 -10.41 -11.53 12.66
CA GLY A 271 -10.90 -10.52 13.60
C GLY A 271 -11.18 -9.19 12.91
N ASP A 272 -10.69 -8.11 13.51
CA ASP A 272 -10.84 -6.73 13.02
C ASP A 272 -9.86 -6.36 11.89
N MET A 273 -9.09 -7.31 11.34
CA MET A 273 -8.18 -7.09 10.21
C MET A 273 -8.58 -7.93 8.99
N GLY A 274 -8.56 -7.33 7.81
CA GLY A 274 -8.78 -8.01 6.55
C GLY A 274 -7.90 -7.48 5.44
N TYR A 275 -7.73 -8.24 4.36
CA TYR A 275 -7.07 -7.75 3.16
C TYR A 275 -7.68 -8.33 1.89
N ALA A 276 -7.66 -7.52 0.84
CA ALA A 276 -7.97 -7.92 -0.52
C ALA A 276 -6.69 -7.86 -1.37
N THR A 277 -6.37 -8.93 -2.08
CA THR A 277 -5.38 -8.91 -3.17
C THR A 277 -6.11 -8.92 -4.50
N CYS A 278 -5.59 -8.18 -5.49
CA CYS A 278 -6.17 -8.15 -6.84
C CYS A 278 -5.17 -7.68 -7.90
N VAL A 279 -5.55 -7.90 -9.15
CA VAL A 279 -4.89 -7.34 -10.34
C VAL A 279 -5.65 -6.10 -10.78
N GLU A 280 -5.00 -4.95 -10.75
CA GLU A 280 -5.51 -3.71 -11.32
C GLU A 280 -5.10 -3.63 -12.79
N MET A 281 -6.07 -3.36 -13.66
CA MET A 281 -5.83 -3.02 -15.05
C MET A 281 -6.28 -1.57 -15.24
N VAL A 282 -5.35 -0.67 -15.54
CA VAL A 282 -5.62 0.77 -15.68
C VAL A 282 -5.32 1.22 -17.11
N ARG A 283 -6.30 1.82 -17.78
CA ARG A 283 -6.12 2.44 -19.10
C ARG A 283 -6.24 3.95 -19.00
N THR A 284 -5.15 4.62 -19.34
CA THR A 284 -5.08 6.07 -19.50
C THR A 284 -5.31 6.46 -20.96
N ALA A 285 -5.87 7.64 -21.22
CA ALA A 285 -6.25 8.07 -22.56
C ALA A 285 -5.06 8.01 -23.53
N GLY A 286 -5.26 7.36 -24.69
CA GLY A 286 -4.21 7.18 -25.72
C GLY A 286 -3.10 6.16 -25.41
N LYS A 287 -3.08 5.51 -24.24
CA LYS A 287 -2.08 4.50 -23.87
C LYS A 287 -2.66 3.07 -23.84
N SER A 288 -1.77 2.09 -23.87
CA SER A 288 -2.09 0.69 -23.57
C SER A 288 -2.53 0.52 -22.11
N TRP A 289 -3.20 -0.59 -21.81
CA TRP A 289 -3.47 -0.98 -20.43
C TRP A 289 -2.16 -1.18 -19.66
N GLY A 290 -2.01 -0.49 -18.53
CA GLY A 290 -1.06 -0.84 -17.49
C GLY A 290 -1.65 -1.93 -16.59
N ARG A 291 -0.78 -2.73 -15.98
CA ARG A 291 -1.14 -3.79 -15.03
C ARG A 291 -0.37 -3.61 -13.73
N GLN A 292 -1.10 -3.58 -12.62
CA GLN A 292 -0.53 -3.63 -11.28
C GLN A 292 -1.08 -4.81 -10.48
N PHE A 293 -0.35 -5.25 -9.47
CA PHE A 293 -0.87 -6.08 -8.39
C PHE A 293 -1.03 -5.19 -7.17
N ALA A 294 -2.20 -5.25 -6.54
CA ALA A 294 -2.51 -4.45 -5.36
C ALA A 294 -2.85 -5.33 -4.15
N THR A 295 -2.34 -4.93 -2.99
CA THR A 295 -2.78 -5.41 -1.67
C THR A 295 -3.43 -4.26 -0.94
N ASN A 296 -4.73 -4.39 -0.67
CA ASN A 296 -5.53 -3.44 0.09
C ASN A 296 -5.80 -4.06 1.47
N VAL A 297 -5.28 -3.45 2.53
CA VAL A 297 -5.49 -3.89 3.91
C VAL A 297 -6.53 -3.00 4.56
N PHE A 298 -7.45 -3.62 5.29
CA PHE A 298 -8.58 -3.00 5.95
C PHE A 298 -8.53 -3.29 7.45
N GLU A 299 -8.87 -2.28 8.24
CA GLU A 299 -9.12 -2.40 9.68
C GLU A 299 -10.60 -2.11 9.98
N LYS A 300 -11.14 -2.79 10.99
CA LYS A 300 -12.51 -2.60 11.44
C LYS A 300 -12.51 -1.68 12.67
N ILE A 301 -13.22 -0.56 12.56
CA ILE A 301 -13.36 0.45 13.62
C ILE A 301 -14.85 0.71 13.79
N ASP A 302 -15.37 0.55 15.02
CA ASP A 302 -16.79 0.73 15.36
C ASP A 302 -17.73 -0.04 14.41
N GLY A 303 -17.38 -1.30 14.13
CA GLY A 303 -18.13 -2.19 13.24
C GLY A 303 -17.99 -1.90 11.73
N ARG A 304 -17.27 -0.85 11.32
CA ARG A 304 -17.09 -0.44 9.92
C ARG A 304 -15.68 -0.72 9.42
N TRP A 305 -15.57 -1.20 8.18
CA TRP A 305 -14.28 -1.48 7.54
C TRP A 305 -13.74 -0.26 6.79
N PHE A 306 -12.54 0.17 7.16
CA PHE A 306 -11.78 1.25 6.55
C PHE A 306 -10.51 0.70 5.92
N ILE A 307 -10.05 1.27 4.81
CA ILE A 307 -8.72 0.95 4.25
C ILE A 307 -7.64 1.63 5.09
N CYS A 308 -6.61 0.87 5.47
CA CYS A 308 -5.45 1.37 6.21
C CYS A 308 -4.15 1.21 5.43
N VAL A 309 -4.06 0.27 4.49
CA VAL A 309 -2.95 0.19 3.54
C VAL A 309 -3.45 -0.03 2.12
N HIS A 310 -2.93 0.73 1.16
CA HIS A 310 -2.99 0.42 -0.27
C HIS A 310 -1.56 0.30 -0.80
N HIS A 311 -1.17 -0.87 -1.32
CA HIS A 311 0.13 -1.06 -1.94
C HIS A 311 -0.06 -1.67 -3.33
N ALA A 312 0.16 -0.86 -4.36
CA ALA A 312 0.15 -1.29 -5.76
C ALA A 312 1.58 -1.30 -6.34
N SER A 313 1.93 -2.37 -7.04
CA SER A 313 3.22 -2.55 -7.71
C SER A 313 3.04 -3.01 -9.15
N HIS A 314 3.96 -2.60 -10.04
CA HIS A 314 3.95 -3.04 -11.43
C HIS A 314 4.16 -4.57 -11.52
N VAL A 315 3.48 -5.20 -12.48
CA VAL A 315 3.65 -6.62 -12.80
C VAL A 315 4.17 -6.73 -14.23
N ASP A 316 5.40 -7.21 -14.38
CA ASP A 316 5.96 -7.58 -15.67
C ASP A 316 5.33 -8.90 -16.19
N LEU A 317 5.29 -9.06 -17.51
CA LEU A 317 4.85 -10.26 -18.23
C LEU A 317 6.04 -10.91 -18.96
#